data_AF-A0AAP0K8X0-F1
#
_entry.id   AF-A0AAP0K8X0-F1
#
_cell.length_a   1.000
_cell.length_b   1.000
_cell.length_c   1.000
_cell.angle_alpha   90.00
_cell.angle_beta   90.00
_cell.angle_gamma   90.00
#
_symmetry.space_group_name_H-M   'P 1'
#
loop_
_entity.id
_entity.type
_entity.pdbx_description
1 polymer ?
#
loop_
_entity_poly.entity_id
_entity_poly.type
_entity_poly.pdbx_seq_one_letter_code
_entity_poly.pdbx_strand_id
1 'polypeptide(L)'
;MMMMLLLDYVQRRNSFNIQPRVNRNEERKLILKRFYKESYKNCKEQLRLKRGPFKELCRILRTHELIDGRSVKVKEQVAMFLLIVGHDNRNRRTNFEFIRSGETVSRYFHVVTRALISMYKGVVKPANINNSPQDKESNPSVWYHYFEDAVGALDVTHFSCTVPIEEQ
;
A
#
# COMPACT_ATOMS: atom_id res chain seq x y z
N MET A 1 49.18 37.53 -7.45
CA MET A 1 47.82 37.58 -6.84
C MET A 1 46.86 36.57 -7.46
N MET A 2 46.69 36.51 -8.79
CA MET A 2 45.81 35.52 -9.47
C MET A 2 46.20 34.04 -9.25
N MET A 3 47.50 33.71 -9.15
CA MET A 3 47.93 32.32 -8.92
C MET A 3 47.61 31.80 -7.51
N MET A 4 47.57 32.67 -6.50
CA MET A 4 47.16 32.27 -5.15
C MET A 4 45.66 31.94 -5.09
N LEU A 5 44.83 32.69 -5.84
CA LEU A 5 43.39 32.43 -5.94
C LEU A 5 43.09 31.10 -6.65
N LEU A 6 43.90 30.73 -7.65
CA LEU A 6 43.77 29.44 -8.34
C LEU A 6 44.19 28.25 -7.45
N LEU A 7 45.27 28.40 -6.69
CA LEU A 7 45.70 27.38 -5.73
C LEU A 7 44.67 27.21 -4.61
N ASP A 8 44.11 28.31 -4.10
CA ASP A 8 43.07 28.29 -3.09
C ASP A 8 41.75 27.70 -3.63
N TYR A 9 41.42 27.96 -4.90
CA TYR A 9 40.31 27.30 -5.62
C TYR A 9 40.52 25.78 -5.75
N VAL A 10 41.72 25.35 -6.12
CA VAL A 10 42.07 23.92 -6.27
C VAL A 10 42.10 23.21 -4.91
N GLN A 11 42.64 23.84 -3.86
CA GLN A 11 42.63 23.32 -2.49
C GLN A 11 41.21 23.24 -1.92
N ARG A 12 40.35 24.24 -2.17
CA ARG A 12 38.92 24.18 -1.79
C ARG A 12 38.12 23.14 -2.58
N ARG A 13 38.50 22.83 -3.82
CA ARG A 13 37.87 21.76 -4.60
C ARG A 13 38.23 20.37 -4.07
N ASN A 14 39.46 20.20 -3.59
CA ASN A 14 39.95 18.95 -3.02
C ASN A 14 39.52 18.72 -1.56
N SER A 15 38.98 19.73 -0.87
CA SER A 15 38.50 19.63 0.51
C SER A 15 37.00 19.36 0.65
N PHE A 16 36.27 19.16 -0.46
CA PHE A 16 34.97 18.52 -0.38
C PHE A 16 35.16 17.08 0.06
N ASN A 17 35.04 16.85 1.37
CA ASN A 17 34.75 15.54 1.93
C ASN A 17 33.47 15.03 1.25
N ILE A 18 33.64 14.30 0.14
CA ILE A 18 32.56 13.52 -0.46
C ILE A 18 32.24 12.46 0.59
N GLN A 19 31.21 12.73 1.39
CA GLN A 19 30.69 11.71 2.30
C GLN A 19 30.46 10.43 1.48
N PRO A 20 30.82 9.25 2.03
CA PRO A 20 30.62 8.00 1.31
C PRO A 20 29.18 7.95 0.83
N ARG A 21 28.99 7.80 -0.48
CA ARG A 21 27.68 7.83 -1.12
C ARG A 21 26.79 6.80 -0.42
N VAL A 22 25.89 7.26 0.44
CA VAL A 22 24.95 6.39 1.16
C VAL A 22 24.25 5.52 0.14
N ASN A 23 24.34 4.20 0.29
CA ASN A 23 23.68 3.28 -0.61
C ASN A 23 22.17 3.32 -0.32
N ARG A 24 21.47 4.25 -0.98
CA ARG A 24 20.01 4.43 -0.85
C ARG A 24 19.23 3.12 -1.04
N ASN A 25 19.76 2.16 -1.80
CA ASN A 25 19.10 0.86 -1.97
C ASN A 25 19.18 0.00 -0.71
N GLU A 26 20.29 0.05 0.04
CA GLU A 26 20.39 -0.63 1.33
C GLU A 26 19.52 0.07 2.38
N GLU A 27 19.52 1.39 2.41
CA GLU A 27 18.66 2.17 3.30
C GLU A 27 17.17 1.85 3.08
N ARG A 28 16.72 1.79 1.83
CA ARG A 28 15.35 1.37 1.47
C ARG A 28 15.03 -0.06 1.92
N LYS A 29 16.00 -0.99 1.83
CA LYS A 29 15.83 -2.35 2.33
C LYS A 29 15.67 -2.36 3.86
N LEU A 30 16.41 -1.51 4.57
CA LEU A 30 16.29 -1.35 6.03
C LEU A 30 14.95 -0.74 6.42
N ILE A 31 14.51 0.33 5.76
CA ILE A 31 13.17 0.92 5.93
C ILE A 31 12.09 -0.15 5.79
N LEU A 32 12.16 -0.96 4.73
CA LEU A 32 11.17 -2.01 4.54
C LEU A 32 11.23 -3.06 5.67
N LYS A 33 12.42 -3.47 6.12
CA LYS A 33 12.57 -4.39 7.25
C LYS A 33 11.98 -3.83 8.55
N ARG A 34 12.11 -2.52 8.79
CA ARG A 34 11.51 -1.83 9.95
C ARG A 34 9.99 -1.98 10.00
N PHE A 35 9.33 -1.92 8.85
CA PHE A 35 7.87 -2.04 8.75
C PHE A 35 7.36 -3.45 9.03
N TYR A 36 7.96 -4.50 8.45
CA TYR A 36 7.34 -5.85 8.48
C TYR A 36 8.22 -6.97 9.08
N LYS A 37 9.51 -6.72 9.35
CA LYS A 37 10.47 -7.76 9.78
C LYS A 37 10.96 -7.57 11.21
N GLU A 38 11.21 -6.34 11.66
CA GLU A 38 11.85 -6.05 12.95
C GLU A 38 10.90 -6.14 14.14
N SER A 39 9.62 -5.82 13.95
CA SER A 39 8.64 -5.87 15.04
C SER A 39 7.26 -6.29 14.54
N TYR A 40 6.64 -7.25 15.24
CA TYR A 40 5.26 -7.64 15.00
C TYR A 40 4.29 -6.47 15.22
N LYS A 41 4.61 -5.59 16.18
CA LYS A 41 3.84 -4.39 16.51
C LYS A 41 3.88 -3.40 15.33
N ASN A 42 5.07 -3.13 14.78
CA ASN A 42 5.24 -2.20 13.66
C ASN A 42 4.44 -2.63 12.42
N CYS A 43 4.40 -3.92 12.10
CA CYS A 43 3.64 -4.40 10.96
C CYS A 43 2.15 -4.11 11.13
N LYS A 44 1.58 -4.41 12.30
CA LYS A 44 0.17 -4.13 12.60
C LYS A 44 -0.11 -2.63 12.65
N GLU A 45 0.77 -1.86 13.29
CA GLU A 45 0.55 -0.44 13.50
C GLU A 45 0.71 0.38 12.22
N GLN A 46 1.70 0.06 11.39
CA GLN A 46 2.05 0.83 10.19
C GLN A 46 1.38 0.30 8.91
N LEU A 47 1.19 -1.01 8.79
CA LEU A 47 0.60 -1.62 7.59
C LEU A 47 -0.84 -2.06 7.81
N ARG A 48 -1.39 -1.87 9.02
CA ARG A 48 -2.73 -2.34 9.44
C ARG A 48 -2.95 -3.84 9.26
N LEU A 49 -1.86 -4.61 9.07
CA LEU A 49 -1.88 -6.05 8.85
C LEU A 49 -0.86 -6.75 9.75
N LYS A 50 -1.22 -7.94 10.24
CA LYS A 50 -0.24 -8.83 10.86
C LYS A 50 0.77 -9.30 9.79
N ARG A 51 1.95 -9.71 10.22
CA ARG A 51 3.06 -10.12 9.33
C ARG A 51 2.70 -11.28 8.39
N GLY A 52 1.95 -12.27 8.87
CA GLY A 52 1.47 -13.40 8.07
C GLY A 52 0.56 -12.92 6.92
N PRO A 53 -0.58 -12.28 7.23
CA PRO A 53 -1.45 -11.67 6.24
C PRO A 53 -0.75 -10.74 5.26
N PHE A 54 0.20 -9.92 5.70
CA PHE A 54 0.97 -9.06 4.79
C PHE A 54 1.78 -9.86 3.76
N LYS A 55 2.48 -10.92 4.20
CA LYS A 55 3.22 -11.80 3.29
C LYS A 55 2.28 -12.51 2.32
N GLU A 56 1.14 -12.96 2.83
CA GLU A 56 0.14 -13.68 2.04
C GLU A 56 -0.51 -12.76 1.00
N LEU A 57 -0.85 -11.53 1.37
CA LEU A 57 -1.33 -10.52 0.44
C LEU A 57 -0.30 -10.27 -0.68
N CYS A 58 0.99 -10.12 -0.34
CA CYS A 58 2.03 -9.97 -1.37
C CYS A 58 2.14 -11.20 -2.30
N ARG A 59 1.87 -12.40 -1.79
CA ARG A 59 1.88 -13.64 -2.58
C ARG A 59 0.67 -13.71 -3.51
N ILE A 60 -0.51 -13.40 -3.01
CA ILE A 60 -1.76 -13.37 -3.78
C ILE A 60 -1.67 -12.28 -4.86
N LEU A 61 -1.23 -11.07 -4.54
CA LEU A 61 -1.14 -10.01 -5.55
C LEU A 61 -0.18 -10.36 -6.70
N ARG A 62 0.84 -11.19 -6.46
CA ARG A 62 1.71 -11.71 -7.53
C ARG A 62 0.98 -12.63 -8.51
N THR A 63 -0.07 -13.33 -8.07
CA THR A 63 -0.92 -14.12 -8.99
C THR A 63 -1.88 -13.23 -9.78
N HIS A 64 -2.04 -11.96 -9.38
CA HIS A 64 -2.82 -10.93 -10.07
C HIS A 64 -1.90 -9.88 -10.71
N GLU A 65 -0.85 -10.35 -11.39
CA GLU A 65 0.06 -9.55 -12.24
C GLU A 65 0.92 -8.49 -11.51
N LEU A 66 0.94 -8.46 -10.17
CA LEU A 66 1.83 -7.58 -9.43
C LEU A 66 3.27 -8.12 -9.46
N ILE A 67 4.12 -7.54 -10.29
CA ILE A 67 5.53 -7.93 -10.44
C ILE A 67 6.50 -6.95 -9.78
N ASP A 68 7.73 -7.42 -9.55
CA ASP A 68 8.80 -6.52 -9.12
C ASP A 68 9.10 -5.51 -10.23
N GLY A 69 9.19 -4.23 -9.87
CA GLY A 69 9.72 -3.23 -10.78
C GLY A 69 11.26 -3.24 -10.79
N ARG A 70 11.85 -2.47 -11.71
CA ARG A 70 13.31 -2.34 -11.86
C ARG A 70 14.01 -2.00 -10.54
N SER A 71 13.38 -1.17 -9.71
CA SER A 71 13.99 -0.70 -8.46
C SER A 71 13.09 -0.84 -7.22
N VAL A 72 11.83 -1.28 -7.36
CA VAL A 72 10.87 -1.39 -6.24
C VAL A 72 10.29 -2.79 -6.22
N LYS A 73 10.53 -3.50 -5.13
CA LYS A 73 10.05 -4.88 -4.94
C LYS A 73 8.57 -4.89 -4.54
N VAL A 74 7.83 -5.94 -4.89
CA VAL A 74 6.39 -6.09 -4.58
C VAL A 74 6.07 -5.75 -3.12
N LYS A 75 6.87 -6.25 -2.17
CA LYS A 75 6.67 -5.94 -0.73
C LYS A 75 6.75 -4.44 -0.43
N GLU A 76 7.66 -3.71 -1.09
CA GLU A 76 7.78 -2.26 -0.95
C GLU A 76 6.61 -1.54 -1.61
N GLN A 77 6.15 -2.01 -2.78
CA GLN A 77 4.96 -1.48 -3.46
C GLN A 77 3.72 -1.60 -2.56
N VAL A 78 3.47 -2.80 -2.03
CA VAL A 78 2.32 -3.08 -1.16
C VAL A 78 2.46 -2.33 0.17
N ALA A 79 3.66 -2.23 0.75
CA ALA A 79 3.86 -1.47 1.97
C ALA A 79 3.59 0.03 1.78
N MET A 80 4.03 0.64 0.67
CA MET A 80 3.69 2.03 0.33
C MET A 80 2.18 2.24 0.21
N PHE A 81 1.50 1.33 -0.50
CA PHE A 81 0.05 1.38 -0.66
C PHE A 81 -0.67 1.31 0.70
N LEU A 82 -0.34 0.32 1.53
CA LEU A 82 -0.93 0.13 2.86
C LEU A 82 -0.67 1.33 3.79
N LEU A 83 0.51 1.94 3.70
CA LEU A 83 0.82 3.12 4.50
C LEU A 83 -0.04 4.32 4.08
N ILE A 84 -0.35 4.46 2.79
CA ILE A 84 -1.25 5.51 2.26
C ILE A 84 -2.68 5.24 2.75
N VAL A 85 -3.26 4.07 2.45
CA VAL A 85 -4.68 3.81 2.73
C VAL A 85 -4.98 3.56 4.21
N GLY A 86 -4.02 2.99 4.95
CA GLY A 86 -4.20 2.64 6.36
C GLY A 86 -4.02 3.80 7.35
N HIS A 87 -3.47 4.92 6.87
CA HIS A 87 -3.17 6.09 7.69
C HIS A 87 -3.56 7.42 7.05
N ASP A 88 -4.23 7.39 5.88
CA ASP A 88 -4.49 8.58 5.06
C ASP A 88 -3.20 9.39 4.77
N ASN A 89 -2.09 8.69 4.52
CA ASN A 89 -0.82 9.35 4.29
C ASN A 89 -0.78 9.99 2.90
N ARG A 90 -0.45 11.29 2.87
CA ARG A 90 -0.20 12.00 1.62
C ARG A 90 1.02 11.44 0.91
N ASN A 91 1.01 11.50 -0.43
CA ASN A 91 2.14 11.08 -1.28
C ASN A 91 3.49 11.65 -0.80
N ARG A 92 3.51 12.94 -0.41
CA ARG A 92 4.72 13.60 0.11
C ARG A 92 5.26 12.98 1.41
N ARG A 93 4.41 12.42 2.27
CA ARG A 93 4.88 11.74 3.49
C ARG A 93 5.47 10.37 3.12
N THR A 94 4.79 9.61 2.29
CA THR A 94 5.23 8.29 1.84
C THR A 94 6.53 8.36 1.04
N ASN A 95 6.70 9.39 0.21
CA ASN A 95 7.91 9.57 -0.60
C ASN A 95 9.16 9.80 0.27
N PHE A 96 8.99 10.54 1.38
CA PHE A 96 10.02 10.81 2.36
C PHE A 96 10.38 9.53 3.12
N GLU A 97 9.37 8.81 3.61
CA GLU A 97 9.55 7.59 4.40
C GLU A 97 10.25 6.48 3.61
N PHE A 98 9.95 6.32 2.32
CA PHE A 98 10.56 5.29 1.46
C PHE A 98 11.76 5.80 0.66
N ILE A 99 12.14 7.07 0.78
CA ILE A 99 13.24 7.69 0.00
C ILE A 99 13.02 7.44 -1.50
N ARG A 100 11.80 7.69 -1.97
CA ARG A 100 11.36 7.55 -3.36
C ARG A 100 10.86 8.88 -3.90
N SER A 101 10.85 9.05 -5.22
CA SER A 101 10.16 10.20 -5.81
C SER A 101 8.65 10.08 -5.58
N GLY A 102 7.94 11.21 -5.51
CA GLY A 102 6.48 11.18 -5.44
C GLY A 102 5.84 10.54 -6.68
N GLU A 103 6.52 10.62 -7.83
CA GLU A 103 6.18 9.91 -9.05
C GLU A 103 6.23 8.38 -8.84
N THR A 104 7.29 7.88 -8.20
CA THR A 104 7.44 6.45 -7.88
C THR A 104 6.33 5.97 -6.96
N VAL A 105 6.04 6.73 -5.90
CA VAL A 105 4.95 6.41 -4.96
C VAL A 105 3.61 6.37 -5.69
N SER A 106 3.30 7.41 -6.49
CA SER A 106 2.06 7.47 -7.26
C SER A 106 1.94 6.30 -8.24
N ARG A 107 2.99 6.00 -9.00
CA ARG A 107 3.00 4.86 -9.94
C ARG A 107 2.63 3.56 -9.22
N TYR A 108 3.33 3.23 -8.13
CA TYR A 108 3.13 1.96 -7.45
C TYR A 108 1.84 1.91 -6.64
N PHE A 109 1.31 3.05 -6.19
CA PHE A 109 -0.06 3.11 -5.65
C PHE A 109 -1.05 2.58 -6.70
N HIS A 110 -1.05 3.15 -7.92
CA HIS A 110 -1.98 2.74 -8.97
C HIS A 110 -1.73 1.31 -9.47
N VAL A 111 -0.49 0.86 -9.55
CA VAL A 111 -0.15 -0.53 -9.92
C VAL A 111 -0.74 -1.51 -8.91
N VAL A 112 -0.57 -1.24 -7.60
CA VAL A 112 -1.13 -2.10 -6.54
C VAL A 112 -2.66 -2.04 -6.54
N THR A 113 -3.27 -0.86 -6.73
CA THR A 113 -4.73 -0.72 -6.86
C THR A 113 -5.29 -1.57 -7.99
N ARG A 114 -4.65 -1.59 -9.17
CA ARG A 114 -5.10 -2.43 -10.29
C ARG A 114 -5.01 -3.93 -9.96
N ALA A 115 -3.93 -4.37 -9.33
CA ALA A 115 -3.79 -5.76 -8.90
C ALA A 115 -4.86 -6.15 -7.86
N LEU A 116 -5.18 -5.25 -6.92
CA LEU A 116 -6.26 -5.43 -5.95
C LEU A 116 -7.63 -5.51 -6.62
N ILE A 117 -7.91 -4.67 -7.63
CA ILE A 117 -9.16 -4.73 -8.40
C ILE A 117 -9.27 -6.05 -9.17
N SER A 118 -8.18 -6.52 -9.76
CA SER A 118 -8.14 -7.84 -10.43
C SER A 118 -8.42 -8.98 -9.45
N MET A 119 -7.79 -8.95 -8.27
CA MET A 119 -8.02 -9.91 -7.20
C MET A 119 -9.46 -9.87 -6.68
N TYR A 120 -10.02 -8.67 -6.47
CA TYR A 120 -11.35 -8.45 -5.92
C TYR A 120 -12.43 -9.22 -6.70
N LYS A 121 -12.34 -9.26 -8.04
CA LYS A 121 -13.28 -10.00 -8.91
C LYS A 121 -13.35 -11.50 -8.61
N GLY A 122 -12.26 -12.08 -8.09
CA GLY A 122 -12.22 -13.50 -7.71
C GLY A 122 -12.66 -13.77 -6.27
N VAL A 123 -12.45 -12.78 -5.38
CA VAL A 123 -12.70 -12.91 -3.93
C VAL A 123 -14.14 -12.53 -3.57
N VAL A 124 -14.63 -11.42 -4.09
CA VAL A 124 -15.96 -10.91 -3.80
C VAL A 124 -16.88 -11.25 -4.97
N LYS A 125 -17.79 -12.19 -4.73
CA LYS A 125 -18.80 -12.61 -5.70
C LYS A 125 -20.18 -12.14 -5.23
N PRO A 126 -21.08 -11.72 -6.15
CA PRO A 126 -22.47 -11.46 -5.80
C PRO A 126 -23.08 -12.68 -5.12
N ALA A 127 -23.97 -12.44 -4.16
CA ALA A 127 -24.78 -13.48 -3.57
C ALA A 127 -25.67 -14.13 -4.65
N ASN A 128 -25.75 -15.44 -4.63
CA ASN A 128 -26.54 -16.31 -5.47
C ASN A 128 -27.02 -17.49 -4.61
N ILE A 129 -27.91 -18.32 -5.15
CA ILE A 129 -28.53 -19.44 -4.41
C ILE A 129 -27.50 -20.42 -3.81
N ASN A 130 -26.28 -20.49 -4.38
CA ASN A 130 -25.23 -21.43 -4.00
C ASN A 130 -24.12 -20.83 -3.12
N ASN A 131 -23.96 -19.50 -3.07
CA ASN A 131 -22.93 -18.82 -2.29
C ASN A 131 -23.50 -17.79 -1.29
N SER A 132 -24.79 -17.51 -1.37
CA SER A 132 -25.52 -16.85 -0.29
C SER A 132 -25.59 -17.84 0.86
N PRO A 133 -25.23 -17.44 2.07
CA PRO A 133 -25.49 -18.29 3.21
C PRO A 133 -26.99 -18.55 3.26
N GLN A 134 -27.38 -19.83 3.25
CA GLN A 134 -28.79 -20.26 3.18
C GLN A 134 -29.60 -19.88 4.42
N ASP A 135 -28.99 -19.24 5.41
CA ASP A 135 -29.51 -19.16 6.78
C ASP A 135 -29.41 -17.77 7.41
N LYS A 136 -29.60 -16.69 6.64
CA LYS A 136 -29.66 -15.34 7.24
C LYS A 136 -30.92 -15.16 8.11
N GLU A 137 -32.02 -15.77 7.73
CA GLU A 137 -33.31 -15.67 8.44
C GLU A 137 -33.50 -16.77 9.50
N SER A 138 -32.91 -17.96 9.29
CA SER A 138 -33.07 -19.12 10.18
C SER A 138 -32.13 -19.11 11.39
N ASN A 139 -30.96 -18.45 11.30
CA ASN A 139 -30.05 -18.33 12.44
C ASN A 139 -29.34 -16.95 12.51
N PRO A 140 -30.07 -15.89 12.90
CA PRO A 140 -29.53 -14.52 12.97
C PRO A 140 -28.30 -14.38 13.88
N SER A 141 -28.19 -15.23 14.92
CA SER A 141 -27.09 -15.22 15.89
C SER A 141 -25.73 -15.50 15.25
N VAL A 142 -25.64 -16.38 14.24
CA VAL A 142 -24.38 -16.71 13.57
C VAL A 142 -23.86 -15.54 12.73
N TRP A 143 -24.78 -14.74 12.17
CA TRP A 143 -24.43 -13.57 11.34
C TRP A 143 -24.11 -12.33 12.15
N TYR A 144 -24.73 -12.19 13.32
CA TYR A 144 -24.52 -11.06 14.23
C TYR A 144 -23.06 -10.92 14.68
N HIS A 145 -22.35 -12.02 14.90
CA HIS A 145 -20.94 -12.01 15.35
C HIS A 145 -19.96 -11.37 14.35
N TYR A 146 -20.26 -11.33 13.05
CA TYR A 146 -19.36 -10.70 12.08
C TYR A 146 -19.38 -9.17 12.16
N PHE A 147 -20.42 -8.60 12.76
CA PHE A 147 -20.67 -7.16 12.85
C PHE A 147 -21.03 -6.71 14.27
N GLU A 148 -20.76 -7.54 15.27
CA GLU A 148 -20.92 -7.20 16.68
C GLU A 148 -20.04 -5.98 16.99
N ASP A 149 -20.63 -4.93 17.57
CA ASP A 149 -20.04 -3.59 17.78
C ASP A 149 -19.74 -2.75 16.53
N ALA A 150 -20.18 -3.18 15.33
CA ALA A 150 -20.14 -2.32 14.16
C ALA A 150 -21.26 -1.26 14.23
N VAL A 151 -20.89 0.03 14.26
CA VAL A 151 -21.83 1.16 14.38
C VAL A 151 -22.68 1.39 13.10
N GLY A 152 -22.40 0.66 12.02
CA GLY A 152 -23.22 0.65 10.81
C GLY A 152 -22.41 0.44 9.53
N ALA A 153 -23.07 -0.07 8.48
CA ALA A 153 -22.58 0.04 7.11
C ALA A 153 -22.72 1.50 6.67
N LEU A 154 -21.61 2.18 6.41
CA LEU A 154 -21.60 3.64 6.20
C LEU A 154 -22.26 4.08 4.89
N ASP A 155 -22.46 3.19 3.91
CA ASP A 155 -23.28 3.48 2.71
C ASP A 155 -23.58 2.23 1.87
N VAL A 156 -24.52 1.37 2.29
CA VAL A 156 -25.04 0.31 1.41
C VAL A 156 -26.57 0.24 1.51
N THR A 157 -27.23 1.39 1.46
CA THR A 157 -28.66 1.42 1.16
C THR A 157 -28.80 1.29 -0.36
N HIS A 158 -29.06 0.07 -0.85
CA HIS A 158 -29.49 -0.10 -2.23
C HIS A 158 -30.89 0.48 -2.38
N PHE A 159 -31.00 1.62 -3.06
CA PHE A 159 -32.29 2.14 -3.50
C PHE A 159 -32.66 1.46 -4.81
N SER A 160 -33.87 0.88 -4.87
CA SER A 160 -34.43 0.41 -6.13
C SER A 160 -34.82 1.64 -6.96
N CYS A 161 -34.01 2.00 -7.95
CA CYS A 161 -34.34 3.01 -8.94
C CYS A 161 -34.85 2.31 -10.20
N THR A 162 -36.14 2.46 -10.49
CA THR A 162 -36.71 2.13 -11.79
C THR A 162 -36.95 3.44 -12.53
N VAL A 163 -36.42 3.57 -13.75
CA VAL A 163 -36.72 4.73 -14.60
C VAL A 163 -38.19 4.64 -15.00
N PRO A 164 -38.99 5.70 -14.82
CA PRO A 164 -40.38 5.72 -15.29
C PRO A 164 -40.44 5.43 -16.79
N ILE A 165 -41.46 4.71 -17.25
CA ILE A 165 -41.61 4.31 -18.66
C ILE A 165 -41.67 5.52 -19.59
N GLU A 166 -42.10 6.68 -19.08
CA GLU A 166 -42.16 7.92 -19.84
C GLU A 166 -40.77 8.53 -20.12
N GLU A 167 -39.73 8.08 -19.40
CA GLU A 167 -38.34 8.52 -19.50
C GLU A 167 -37.38 7.42 -20.03
N GLN A 168 -37.90 6.25 -20.43
CA GLN A 168 -37.15 5.21 -21.16
C GLN A 168 -37.19 5.43 -22.67
#